data_AF-A0A661R9H7-F1
#
_entry.id   AF-A0A661R9H7-F1
#
_cell.length_a   1.000
_cell.length_b   1.000
_cell.length_c   1.000
_cell.angle_alpha   90.00
_cell.angle_beta   90.00
_cell.angle_gamma   90.00
#
_symmetry.space_group_name_H-M   'P 1'
#
loop_
_entity.id
_entity.type
_entity.pdbx_description
1 polymer ?
#
loop_
_entity_poly.entity_id
_entity_poly.type
_entity_poly.pdbx_seq_one_letter_code
_entity_poly.pdbx_strand_id
1 'polypeptide(L)'
;MKRLLTAAVGIPVLALLILYGGETSFAVFIVLAAAAGLVEYYAMVLPGQMMVSRAIGLILGMTVAASFYFMDVLTTCAMLVLGFFGFAFMCLTQFGPGISMAEVLSREVMGLIYVPFFLGHLILIRHWNQGIIWTFFLLAVVFAGDTAAYYAGRVLGRHKFSPNISPRKTVEGA
;
A
#
# COMPACT_ATOMS: atom_id res chain seq x y z
N MET A 1 2.97 11.11 -24.37
CA MET A 1 4.35 10.59 -24.43
C MET A 1 4.99 10.39 -23.04
N LYS A 2 4.81 11.30 -22.07
CA LYS A 2 5.41 11.16 -20.72
C LYS A 2 5.04 9.86 -19.97
N ARG A 3 3.80 9.36 -20.10
CA ARG A 3 3.33 8.11 -19.44
C ARG A 3 3.95 6.82 -20.00
N LEU A 4 4.22 6.80 -21.32
CA LEU A 4 4.88 5.66 -21.97
C LEU A 4 6.35 5.57 -21.55
N LEU A 5 7.02 6.72 -21.39
CA LEU A 5 8.42 6.78 -20.98
C LEU A 5 8.60 6.33 -19.52
N THR A 6 7.72 6.76 -18.61
CA THR A 6 7.76 6.31 -17.21
C THR A 6 7.48 4.81 -17.07
N ALA A 7 6.56 4.26 -17.86
CA ALA A 7 6.29 2.82 -17.86
C ALA A 7 7.48 2.03 -18.45
N ALA A 8 8.06 2.53 -19.55
CA ALA A 8 9.21 1.91 -20.22
C ALA A 8 10.48 1.90 -19.37
N VAL A 9 10.63 2.84 -18.43
CA VAL A 9 11.77 2.86 -17.49
C VAL A 9 11.43 2.13 -16.20
N GLY A 10 10.22 2.30 -15.66
CA GLY A 10 9.82 1.71 -14.38
C GLY A 10 9.79 0.19 -14.38
N ILE A 11 9.28 -0.43 -15.46
CA ILE A 11 9.17 -1.89 -15.55
C ILE A 11 10.56 -2.56 -15.59
N PRO A 12 11.51 -2.14 -16.45
CA PRO A 12 12.86 -2.70 -16.44
C PRO A 12 13.61 -2.47 -15.14
N VAL A 13 13.47 -1.28 -14.52
CA VAL A 13 14.13 -1.00 -13.23
C VAL A 13 13.60 -1.93 -12.15
N LEU A 14 12.29 -2.14 -12.07
CA LEU A 14 11.71 -3.09 -11.12
C LEU A 14 12.16 -4.52 -11.41
N ALA A 15 12.20 -4.94 -12.68
CA ALA A 15 12.67 -6.26 -13.06
C ALA A 15 14.15 -6.49 -12.69
N LEU A 16 15.01 -5.51 -12.96
CA LEU A 16 16.42 -5.55 -12.58
C LEU A 16 16.60 -5.60 -11.06
N LEU A 17 15.79 -4.84 -10.32
CA LEU A 17 15.79 -4.88 -8.87
C LEU A 17 15.41 -6.27 -8.33
N ILE A 18 14.39 -6.91 -8.90
CA ILE A 18 13.94 -8.24 -8.47
C ILE A 18 15.00 -9.31 -8.78
N LEU A 19 15.62 -9.24 -9.97
CA LEU A 19 16.62 -10.22 -10.44
C LEU A 19 17.99 -10.05 -9.77
N TYR A 20 18.48 -8.82 -9.64
CA TYR A 20 19.87 -8.53 -9.25
C TYR A 20 20.00 -7.71 -7.97
N GLY A 21 18.94 -7.07 -7.49
CA GLY A 21 18.98 -6.20 -6.31
C GLY A 21 19.20 -6.93 -4.98
N GLY A 22 18.97 -8.24 -4.94
CA GLY A 22 18.95 -9.01 -3.69
C GLY A 22 17.76 -8.68 -2.79
N GLU A 23 17.68 -9.35 -1.66
CA GLU A 23 16.53 -9.23 -0.74
C GLU A 23 16.51 -7.88 -0.01
N THR A 24 17.68 -7.39 0.43
CA THR A 24 17.83 -6.10 1.12
C THR A 24 17.40 -4.92 0.26
N SER A 25 17.92 -4.79 -0.96
CA SER A 25 17.59 -3.66 -1.84
C SER A 25 16.12 -3.69 -2.26
N PHE A 26 15.55 -4.89 -2.45
CA PHE A 26 14.12 -5.04 -2.70
C PHE A 26 13.29 -4.59 -1.49
N ALA A 27 13.66 -4.99 -0.27
CA ALA A 27 12.98 -4.55 0.95
C ALA A 27 13.05 -3.03 1.16
N VAL A 28 14.21 -2.42 0.94
CA VAL A 28 14.37 -0.95 0.99
C VAL A 28 13.46 -0.27 -0.03
N PHE A 29 13.40 -0.77 -1.25
CA PHE A 29 12.48 -0.25 -2.27
C PHE A 29 11.02 -0.34 -1.84
N ILE A 30 10.59 -1.48 -1.26
CA ILE A 30 9.22 -1.66 -0.77
C ILE A 30 8.92 -0.69 0.39
N VAL A 31 9.85 -0.48 1.32
CA VAL A 31 9.68 0.49 2.42
C VAL A 31 9.55 1.92 1.88
N LEU A 32 10.36 2.30 0.89
CA LEU A 32 10.27 3.61 0.25
C LEU A 32 8.96 3.78 -0.54
N ALA A 33 8.51 2.74 -1.25
CA ALA A 33 7.22 2.74 -1.95
C ALA A 33 6.05 2.86 -0.96
N ALA A 34 6.11 2.15 0.17
CA ALA A 34 5.13 2.26 1.24
C ALA A 34 5.12 3.67 1.87
N ALA A 35 6.29 4.26 2.10
CA ALA A 35 6.41 5.62 2.60
C ALA A 35 5.76 6.64 1.64
N ALA A 36 6.08 6.55 0.34
CA ALA A 36 5.49 7.41 -0.69
C ALA A 36 3.96 7.25 -0.76
N GLY A 37 3.46 6.00 -0.79
CA GLY A 37 2.03 5.72 -0.79
C GLY A 37 1.32 6.21 0.47
N LEU A 38 1.97 6.14 1.63
CA LEU A 38 1.41 6.59 2.89
C LEU A 38 1.36 8.12 2.99
N VAL A 39 2.37 8.82 2.45
CA VAL A 39 2.36 10.29 2.31
C VAL A 39 1.18 10.73 1.45
N GLU A 40 0.97 10.11 0.29
CA GLU A 40 -0.17 10.43 -0.58
C GLU A 40 -1.51 10.12 0.10
N TYR A 41 -1.62 8.96 0.73
CA TYR A 41 -2.83 8.55 1.46
C TYR A 41 -3.20 9.56 2.54
N TYR A 42 -2.26 9.92 3.42
CA TYR A 42 -2.53 10.86 4.50
C TYR A 42 -2.74 12.29 3.99
N ALA A 43 -2.13 12.69 2.88
CA ALA A 43 -2.40 13.97 2.25
C ALA A 43 -3.86 14.09 1.78
N MET A 44 -4.45 13.00 1.29
CA MET A 44 -5.84 12.96 0.82
C MET A 44 -6.85 12.83 1.96
N VAL A 45 -6.53 12.05 2.99
CA VAL A 45 -7.53 11.54 3.94
C VAL A 45 -7.51 12.29 5.28
N LEU A 46 -6.38 12.86 5.71
CA LEU A 46 -6.29 13.57 6.99
C LEU A 46 -6.42 15.09 6.82
N PRO A 47 -7.01 15.80 7.79
CA PRO A 47 -7.00 17.27 7.81
C PRO A 47 -5.58 17.85 7.74
N GLY A 48 -5.43 19.01 7.08
CA GLY A 48 -4.10 19.64 6.87
C GLY A 48 -3.37 20.04 8.16
N GLN A 49 -4.10 20.29 9.25
CA GLN A 49 -3.55 20.66 10.56
C GLN A 49 -2.90 19.49 11.33
N MET A 50 -3.05 18.25 10.86
CA MET A 50 -2.56 17.04 11.56
C MET A 50 -1.14 16.63 11.14
N MET A 51 -0.22 17.58 10.99
CA MET A 51 1.14 17.28 10.50
C MET A 51 1.90 16.30 11.41
N VAL A 52 1.71 16.43 12.73
CA VAL A 52 2.35 15.54 13.72
C VAL A 52 1.87 14.10 13.54
N SER A 53 0.55 13.90 13.42
CA SER A 53 0.01 12.55 13.22
C SER A 53 0.45 11.94 11.89
N ARG A 54 0.51 12.74 10.81
CA ARG A 54 1.06 12.31 9.52
C ARG A 54 2.51 11.84 9.62
N ALA A 55 3.36 12.60 10.33
CA ALA A 55 4.77 12.26 10.52
C ALA A 55 4.93 10.98 11.35
N ILE A 56 4.16 10.84 12.43
CA ILE A 56 4.19 9.67 13.29
C ILE A 56 3.68 8.43 12.55
N GLY A 57 2.57 8.57 11.82
CA GLY A 57 2.06 7.49 10.99
C GLY A 57 3.02 7.08 9.89
N LEU A 58 3.76 8.03 9.30
CA LEU A 58 4.82 7.72 8.35
C LEU A 58 5.94 6.90 8.98
N ILE A 59 6.44 7.31 10.15
CA ILE A 59 7.49 6.58 10.88
C ILE A 59 7.01 5.18 11.26
N LEU A 60 5.80 5.06 11.82
CA LEU A 60 5.19 3.78 12.15
C LEU A 60 5.00 2.90 10.92
N GLY A 61 4.53 3.47 9.81
CA GLY A 61 4.33 2.74 8.56
C GLY A 61 5.64 2.21 7.97
N MET A 62 6.70 3.02 7.95
CA MET A 62 8.03 2.56 7.55
C MET A 62 8.56 1.46 8.47
N THR A 63 8.33 1.59 9.78
CA THR A 63 8.76 0.59 10.77
C THR A 63 8.01 -0.73 10.58
N VAL A 64 6.70 -0.69 10.34
CA VAL A 64 5.87 -1.86 10.03
C VAL A 64 6.32 -2.51 8.72
N ALA A 65 6.55 -1.74 7.66
CA ALA A 65 7.03 -2.31 6.39
C ALA A 65 8.41 -2.97 6.57
N ALA A 66 9.32 -2.33 7.31
CA ALA A 66 10.65 -2.88 7.58
C ALA A 66 10.63 -4.11 8.51
N SER A 67 9.65 -4.22 9.42
CA SER A 67 9.57 -5.35 10.34
C SER A 67 9.40 -6.68 9.61
N PHE A 68 8.76 -6.70 8.43
CA PHE A 68 8.66 -7.90 7.60
C PHE A 68 10.00 -8.47 7.11
N TYR A 69 11.07 -7.66 7.12
CA TYR A 69 12.41 -8.11 6.77
C TYR A 69 13.18 -8.69 7.96
N PHE A 70 13.04 -8.08 9.14
CA PHE A 70 13.89 -8.37 10.31
C PHE A 70 13.20 -9.17 11.43
N MET A 71 11.87 -9.09 11.52
CA MET A 71 11.10 -9.52 12.68
C MET A 71 10.19 -10.70 12.35
N ASP A 72 9.79 -11.42 13.38
CA ASP A 72 8.78 -12.46 13.29
C ASP A 72 7.36 -11.87 13.19
N VAL A 73 6.40 -12.75 12.88
CA VAL A 73 5.00 -12.38 12.67
C VAL A 73 4.38 -11.78 13.93
N LEU A 74 4.68 -12.32 15.12
CA LEU A 74 4.10 -11.83 16.37
C LEU A 74 4.56 -10.40 16.65
N THR A 75 5.85 -10.12 16.46
CA THR A 75 6.42 -8.77 16.64
C THR A 75 5.82 -7.77 15.64
N THR A 76 5.65 -8.16 14.37
CA THR A 76 5.01 -7.29 13.36
C THR A 76 3.55 -6.99 13.71
N CYS A 77 2.79 -8.01 14.15
CA CYS A 77 1.41 -7.81 14.63
C CYS A 77 1.35 -6.92 15.88
N ALA A 78 2.29 -7.11 16.82
CA ALA A 78 2.38 -6.27 18.01
C ALA A 78 2.64 -4.80 17.67
N MET A 79 3.48 -4.51 16.66
CA MET A 79 3.71 -3.14 16.18
C MET A 79 2.43 -2.48 15.64
N LEU A 80 1.57 -3.22 14.92
CA LEU A 80 0.28 -2.70 14.46
C LEU A 80 -0.66 -2.37 15.62
N VAL A 81 -0.73 -3.25 16.62
CA VAL A 81 -1.54 -3.04 17.83
C VAL A 81 -1.03 -1.83 18.62
N LEU A 82 0.29 -1.70 18.79
CA LEU A 82 0.90 -0.53 19.42
C LEU A 82 0.64 0.75 18.62
N GLY A 83 0.69 0.69 17.29
CA GLY A 83 0.35 1.81 16.41
C GLY A 83 -1.10 2.25 16.60
N PHE A 84 -2.05 1.31 16.69
CA PHE A 84 -3.46 1.59 17.00
C PHE A 84 -3.61 2.33 18.34
N PHE A 85 -3.00 1.82 19.41
CA PHE A 85 -3.07 2.47 20.72
C PHE A 85 -2.37 3.83 20.74
N GLY A 86 -1.25 3.96 20.03
CA GLY A 86 -0.53 5.22 19.88
C GLY A 86 -1.38 6.30 19.21
N PHE A 87 -2.03 5.98 18.10
CA PHE A 87 -2.96 6.89 17.43
C PHE A 87 -4.19 7.20 18.28
N ALA A 88 -4.77 6.20 18.95
CA ALA A 88 -5.90 6.42 19.85
C ALA A 88 -5.55 7.40 20.97
N PHE A 89 -4.36 7.25 21.57
CA PHE A 89 -3.86 8.16 22.61
C PHE A 89 -3.62 9.58 22.08
N MET A 90 -3.04 9.72 20.88
CA MET A 90 -2.89 11.04 20.25
C MET A 90 -4.23 11.71 19.96
N CYS A 91 -5.21 10.92 19.51
CA CYS A 91 -6.55 11.44 19.28
C CYS A 91 -7.22 11.93 20.56
N LEU A 92 -6.95 11.32 21.71
CA LEU A 92 -7.48 11.80 22.99
C LEU A 92 -6.88 13.14 23.44
N THR A 93 -5.65 13.47 23.00
CA THR A 93 -4.92 14.65 23.48
C THR A 93 -4.99 15.85 22.54
N GLN A 94 -5.31 15.63 21.26
CA GLN A 94 -5.23 16.67 20.21
C GLN A 94 -6.58 17.18 19.69
N PHE A 95 -7.70 16.58 20.11
CA PHE A 95 -8.99 16.83 19.46
C PHE A 95 -9.87 17.83 20.21
N GLY A 96 -10.24 18.90 19.51
CA GLY A 96 -11.24 19.88 19.94
C GLY A 96 -12.66 19.53 19.47
N PRO A 97 -13.67 20.30 19.92
CA PRO A 97 -15.06 20.08 19.53
C PRO A 97 -15.25 20.21 18.01
N GLY A 98 -15.86 19.20 17.37
CA GLY A 98 -16.25 19.22 15.96
C GLY A 98 -15.54 18.21 15.04
N ILE A 99 -14.51 17.50 15.51
CA ILE A 99 -13.84 16.44 14.73
C ILE A 99 -14.20 15.08 15.33
N SER A 100 -14.68 14.16 14.48
CA SER A 100 -14.96 12.78 14.90
C SER A 100 -13.65 12.02 15.14
N MET A 101 -13.34 11.73 16.42
CA MET A 101 -12.18 10.92 16.81
C MET A 101 -12.17 9.55 16.11
N ALA A 102 -13.33 8.89 16.06
CA ALA A 102 -13.46 7.57 15.43
C ALA A 102 -13.15 7.61 13.93
N GLU A 103 -13.57 8.69 13.25
CA GLU A 103 -13.31 8.87 11.83
C GLU A 103 -11.82 9.07 11.56
N VAL A 104 -11.12 9.88 12.34
CA VAL A 104 -9.68 10.08 12.14
C VAL A 104 -8.88 8.84 12.49
N LEU A 105 -9.17 8.21 13.63
CA LEU A 105 -8.50 6.98 14.03
C LEU A 105 -8.67 5.87 12.97
N SER A 106 -9.89 5.70 12.45
CA SER A 106 -10.14 4.70 11.40
C SER A 106 -9.33 4.99 10.12
N ARG A 107 -9.20 6.25 9.72
CA ARG A 107 -8.37 6.68 8.58
C ARG A 107 -6.88 6.41 8.82
N GLU A 108 -6.36 6.71 10.00
CA GLU A 108 -4.96 6.48 10.34
C GLU A 108 -4.58 5.00 10.34
N VAL A 109 -5.41 4.19 10.99
CA VAL A 109 -5.26 2.74 11.08
C VAL A 109 -5.42 2.08 9.71
N MET A 110 -6.40 2.53 8.92
CA MET A 110 -6.56 2.08 7.54
C MET A 110 -5.31 2.39 6.70
N GLY A 111 -4.71 3.56 6.87
CA GLY A 111 -3.44 3.91 6.21
C GLY A 111 -2.33 2.91 6.52
N LEU A 112 -2.15 2.53 7.79
CA LEU A 112 -1.13 1.55 8.21
C LEU A 112 -1.41 0.13 7.69
N ILE A 113 -2.65 -0.33 7.74
CA ILE A 113 -2.99 -1.68 7.30
C ILE A 113 -2.96 -1.78 5.77
N TYR A 114 -3.48 -0.76 5.08
CA TYR A 114 -3.68 -0.83 3.64
C TYR A 114 -2.38 -0.65 2.86
N VAL A 115 -1.49 0.24 3.30
CA VAL A 115 -0.28 0.57 2.54
C VAL A 115 0.93 -0.24 3.00
N PRO A 116 1.58 0.05 4.15
CA PRO A 116 2.82 -0.63 4.52
C PRO A 116 2.63 -2.10 4.87
N PHE A 117 1.53 -2.49 5.51
CA PHE A 117 1.32 -3.89 5.88
C PHE A 117 1.12 -4.79 4.64
N PHE A 118 0.26 -4.42 3.68
CA PHE A 118 0.12 -5.21 2.45
C PHE A 118 1.35 -5.16 1.56
N LEU A 119 2.02 -4.01 1.41
CA LEU A 119 3.27 -3.94 0.66
C LEU A 119 4.38 -4.77 1.34
N GLY A 120 4.43 -4.82 2.67
CA GLY A 120 5.36 -5.65 3.43
C GLY A 120 5.25 -7.15 3.11
N HIS A 121 4.11 -7.64 2.66
CA HIS A 121 3.98 -9.05 2.23
C HIS A 121 4.79 -9.37 0.97
N LEU A 122 5.10 -8.38 0.12
CA LEU A 122 6.01 -8.57 -1.01
C LEU A 122 7.42 -8.93 -0.52
N ILE A 123 7.84 -8.41 0.65
CA ILE A 123 9.11 -8.78 1.28
C ILE A 123 9.06 -10.25 1.69
N LEU A 124 7.98 -10.72 2.34
CA LEU A 124 7.83 -12.14 2.69
C LEU A 124 7.85 -13.06 1.49
N ILE A 125 7.15 -12.70 0.41
CA ILE A 125 7.16 -13.47 -0.84
C ILE A 125 8.58 -13.54 -1.40
N ARG A 126 9.33 -12.44 -1.34
CA ARG A 126 10.70 -12.39 -1.86
C ARG A 126 11.67 -13.24 -1.05
N HIS A 127 11.46 -13.38 0.25
CA HIS A 127 12.23 -14.23 1.17
C HIS A 127 11.85 -15.72 1.09
N TRP A 128 10.68 -16.03 0.53
CA TRP A 128 10.24 -17.42 0.37
C TRP A 128 11.16 -18.17 -0.61
N ASN A 129 11.12 -19.50 -0.56
CA ASN A 129 11.77 -20.35 -1.56
C ASN A 129 11.29 -19.97 -2.97
N GLN A 130 12.22 -19.73 -3.90
CA GLN A 130 11.92 -19.22 -5.24
C GLN A 130 11.20 -17.86 -5.25
N GLY A 131 11.45 -17.01 -4.25
CA GLY A 131 10.75 -15.73 -4.09
C GLY A 131 10.84 -14.79 -5.29
N ILE A 132 11.90 -14.87 -6.11
CA ILE A 132 11.99 -14.16 -7.40
C ILE A 132 10.86 -14.58 -8.33
N ILE A 133 10.66 -15.88 -8.50
CA ILE A 133 9.64 -16.45 -9.41
C ILE A 133 8.25 -16.07 -8.91
N TRP A 134 8.00 -16.21 -7.62
CA TRP A 134 6.71 -15.85 -7.02
C TRP A 134 6.41 -14.35 -7.11
N THR A 135 7.42 -13.50 -6.96
CA THR A 135 7.27 -12.05 -7.13
C THR A 135 6.89 -11.72 -8.58
N PHE A 136 7.59 -12.28 -9.56
CA PHE A 136 7.24 -12.08 -10.98
C PHE A 136 5.87 -12.66 -11.33
N PHE A 137 5.53 -13.83 -10.79
CA PHE A 137 4.22 -14.45 -10.99
C PHE A 137 3.10 -13.55 -10.45
N LEU A 138 3.24 -13.03 -9.23
CA LEU A 138 2.27 -12.11 -8.65
C LEU A 138 2.10 -10.85 -9.52
N LEU A 139 3.19 -10.22 -9.93
CA LEU A 139 3.13 -9.04 -10.80
C LEU A 139 2.48 -9.37 -12.16
N ALA A 140 2.80 -10.52 -12.74
CA ALA A 140 2.20 -10.97 -14.00
C ALA A 140 0.69 -11.20 -13.85
N VAL A 141 0.24 -11.82 -12.77
CA VAL A 141 -1.19 -12.03 -12.48
C VAL A 141 -1.92 -10.71 -12.30
N VAL A 142 -1.35 -9.76 -11.55
CA VAL A 142 -1.95 -8.43 -11.36
C VAL A 142 -2.05 -7.67 -12.67
N PHE A 143 -0.96 -7.61 -13.46
CA PHE A 143 -0.95 -6.90 -14.73
C PHE A 143 -1.85 -7.55 -15.79
N ALA A 144 -1.85 -8.88 -15.85
CA ALA A 144 -2.76 -9.62 -16.73
C ALA A 144 -4.21 -9.42 -16.32
N GLY A 145 -4.50 -9.43 -15.01
CA GLY A 145 -5.82 -9.16 -14.45
C GLY A 145 -6.33 -7.78 -14.81
N ASP A 146 -5.54 -6.72 -14.58
CA ASP A 146 -5.91 -5.34 -14.94
C ASP A 146 -6.13 -5.18 -16.45
N THR A 147 -5.30 -5.84 -17.27
CA THR A 147 -5.42 -5.81 -18.74
C THR A 147 -6.67 -6.55 -19.20
N ALA A 148 -6.92 -7.74 -18.67
CA ALA A 148 -8.10 -8.55 -18.97
C ALA A 148 -9.38 -7.82 -18.53
N ALA A 149 -9.39 -7.24 -17.33
CA ALA A 149 -10.50 -6.46 -16.81
C ALA A 149 -10.84 -5.27 -17.71
N TYR A 150 -9.82 -4.56 -18.19
CA TYR A 150 -9.99 -3.45 -19.11
C TYR A 150 -10.59 -3.88 -20.46
N TYR A 151 -10.08 -4.95 -21.07
CA TYR A 151 -10.56 -5.39 -22.37
C TYR A 151 -11.93 -6.09 -22.28
N ALA A 152 -12.12 -6.99 -21.32
CA ALA A 152 -13.40 -7.66 -21.08
C ALA A 152 -14.48 -6.63 -20.72
N GLY A 153 -14.19 -5.68 -19.83
CA GLY A 153 -15.15 -4.63 -19.49
C GLY A 153 -15.48 -3.68 -20.64
N ARG A 154 -14.54 -3.45 -21.56
CA ARG A 154 -14.79 -2.61 -22.75
C ARG A 154 -15.60 -3.30 -23.83
N VAL A 155 -15.40 -4.61 -24.04
CA VAL A 155 -16.03 -5.37 -25.14
C VAL A 155 -17.35 -6.01 -24.69
N LEU A 156 -17.40 -6.55 -23.48
CA LEU A 156 -18.52 -7.33 -22.95
C LEU A 156 -19.29 -6.60 -21.84
N GLY A 157 -18.78 -5.47 -21.36
CA GLY A 157 -19.37 -4.74 -20.24
C GLY A 157 -20.76 -4.21 -20.54
N ARG A 158 -21.77 -4.77 -19.88
CA ARG A 158 -23.16 -4.31 -19.94
C ARG A 158 -23.64 -3.83 -18.58
N HIS A 159 -23.19 -4.48 -17.50
CA HIS A 159 -23.60 -4.15 -16.15
C HIS A 159 -22.51 -3.39 -15.41
N LYS A 160 -22.83 -2.20 -14.91
CA LYS A 160 -21.90 -1.42 -14.09
C LYS A 160 -21.73 -2.07 -12.72
N PHE A 161 -20.48 -2.23 -12.28
CA PHE A 161 -20.16 -2.83 -10.99
C PHE A 161 -20.35 -1.84 -9.83
N SER A 162 -19.85 -0.61 -9.97
CA SER A 162 -19.96 0.42 -8.93
C SER A 162 -20.14 1.81 -9.53
N PRO A 163 -21.37 2.21 -9.91
CA PRO A 163 -21.61 3.46 -10.64
C PRO A 163 -21.26 4.72 -9.84
N ASN A 164 -21.41 4.70 -8.51
CA ASN A 164 -21.18 5.86 -7.65
C ASN A 164 -19.71 6.09 -7.29
N ILE A 165 -18.88 5.03 -7.32
CA ILE A 165 -17.46 5.10 -6.90
C ILE A 165 -16.53 4.98 -8.12
N SER A 166 -16.85 4.13 -9.08
CA SER A 166 -16.05 3.89 -10.28
C SER A 166 -16.94 3.65 -11.51
N PRO A 167 -17.40 4.73 -12.18
CA PRO A 167 -18.46 4.65 -13.20
C PRO A 167 -18.09 3.87 -14.47
N ARG A 168 -16.81 3.52 -14.65
CA ARG A 168 -16.29 2.77 -15.79
C ARG A 168 -16.03 1.29 -15.51
N LYS A 169 -16.21 0.80 -14.27
CA LYS A 169 -16.06 -0.64 -13.94
C LYS A 169 -17.34 -1.41 -14.23
N THR A 170 -17.20 -2.59 -14.83
CA THR A 170 -18.31 -3.48 -15.22
C THR A 170 -18.17 -4.85 -14.55
N VAL A 171 -19.29 -5.52 -14.27
CA VAL A 171 -19.32 -6.84 -13.61
C VAL A 171 -18.59 -7.88 -14.46
N GLU A 172 -18.74 -7.79 -15.78
CA GLU A 172 -18.15 -8.74 -16.74
C GLU A 172 -16.64 -8.52 -16.94
N GLY A 173 -16.09 -7.42 -16.42
CA GLY A 173 -14.66 -7.14 -16.42
C GLY A 173 -14.01 -7.28 -15.05
N ALA A 174 -14.75 -7.73 -14.03
CA ALA A 174 -14.22 -7.99 -12.68
C ALA A 174 -13.93 -9.48 -12.51
#